data_AF-T5ACA1-F1
#
_entry.id   AF-T5ACA1-F1
#
_cell.length_a   1.000
_cell.length_b   1.000
_cell.length_c   1.000
_cell.angle_alpha   90.00
_cell.angle_beta   90.00
_cell.angle_gamma   90.00
#
_symmetry.space_group_name_H-M   'P 1'
#
loop_
_entity.id
_entity.type
_entity.pdbx_description
1 polymer ?
#
loop_
_entity_poly.entity_id
_entity_poly.type
_entity_poly.pdbx_seq_one_letter_code
_entity_poly.pdbx_strand_id
1 'polypeptide(L)'
;MVRFEHGVPRGIYFSEHEGGQAYAWGAVEKRGDRPVIYSAVGSHAMYALPGEHPYILPFGMLKDVTDKGPLWDPALNNYAYHYDYTRSEPEQAKDPEADALRDAPSLVPAASNPSAPTSWFHYKGGWGDEVYALADPRQWRLFGQYHYVTGPNGPKFKRLDRPKLCGKPKCRILYELDPKGTWY
;
A
#
# COMPACT_ATOMS: atom_id res chain seq x y z
N MET A 1 -3.47 -1.04 4.42
CA MET A 1 -4.52 -0.02 4.75
C MET A 1 -5.37 -0.57 5.88
N VAL A 2 -5.66 0.23 6.91
CA VAL A 2 -6.64 -0.14 7.95
C VAL A 2 -7.87 0.75 7.77
N ARG A 3 -9.07 0.17 7.82
CA ARG A 3 -10.34 0.91 7.76
C ARG A 3 -10.93 1.04 9.14
N PHE A 4 -11.21 2.28 9.54
CA PHE A 4 -11.95 2.59 10.76
C PHE A 4 -13.37 3.03 10.42
N GLU A 5 -14.31 2.71 11.30
CA GLU A 5 -15.68 3.21 11.28
C GLU A 5 -16.00 3.68 12.71
N HIS A 6 -16.33 4.97 12.87
CA HIS A 6 -16.53 5.60 14.18
C HIS A 6 -15.38 5.33 15.18
N GLY A 7 -14.13 5.37 14.70
CA GLY A 7 -12.94 5.11 15.53
C GLY A 7 -12.65 3.63 15.80
N VAL A 8 -13.50 2.71 15.35
CA VAL A 8 -13.31 1.26 15.54
C VAL A 8 -12.69 0.64 14.28
N PRO A 9 -11.56 -0.08 14.37
CA PRO A 9 -10.98 -0.76 13.21
C PRO A 9 -11.89 -1.92 12.76
N ARG A 10 -12.25 -1.91 11.48
CA ARG A 10 -13.15 -2.92 10.87
C ARG A 10 -12.41 -3.95 10.05
N GLY A 11 -11.28 -3.58 9.46
CA GLY A 11 -10.50 -4.49 8.64
C GLY A 11 -9.20 -3.89 8.16
N ILE A 12 -8.36 -4.76 7.62
CA ILE A 12 -7.04 -4.46 7.11
C ILE A 12 -6.87 -5.06 5.72
N TYR A 13 -6.25 -4.30 4.82
CA TYR A 13 -5.83 -4.74 3.50
C TYR A 13 -4.31 -4.86 3.48
N PHE A 14 -3.84 -6.08 3.22
CA PHE A 14 -2.44 -6.43 3.00
C PHE A 14 -2.14 -6.28 1.52
N SER A 15 -1.07 -5.54 1.18
CA SER A 15 -0.70 -5.27 -0.22
C SER A 15 0.33 -6.30 -0.65
N GLU A 16 -0.04 -7.12 -1.63
CA GLU A 16 0.79 -8.22 -2.14
C GLU A 16 1.11 -7.93 -3.60
N HIS A 17 2.10 -7.06 -3.81
CA HIS A 17 2.45 -6.47 -5.11
C HIS A 17 1.30 -5.72 -5.78
N GLU A 18 0.84 -6.18 -6.94
CA GLU A 18 -0.24 -5.57 -7.73
C GLU A 18 -1.64 -5.79 -7.12
N GLY A 19 -1.73 -6.69 -6.14
CA GLY A 19 -2.98 -7.10 -5.52
C GLY A 19 -2.88 -7.15 -4.00
N GLY A 20 -3.43 -8.22 -3.44
CA GLY A 20 -3.50 -8.44 -2.00
C GLY A 20 -4.89 -8.78 -1.48
N GLN A 21 -4.92 -9.09 -0.20
CA GLN A 21 -6.09 -9.61 0.49
C GLN A 21 -6.62 -8.67 1.56
N ALA A 22 -7.95 -8.67 1.71
CA ALA A 22 -8.63 -7.96 2.78
C ALA A 22 -9.07 -8.94 3.87
N TYR A 23 -8.78 -8.60 5.11
CA TYR A 23 -9.20 -9.34 6.29
C TYR A 23 -10.06 -8.47 7.19
N ALA A 24 -11.09 -9.08 7.78
CA ALA A 24 -11.81 -8.48 8.91
C ALA A 24 -10.83 -8.26 10.06
N TRP A 25 -11.03 -7.20 10.84
CA TRP A 25 -10.07 -6.86 11.90
C TRP A 25 -9.87 -8.01 12.88
N GLY A 26 -10.94 -8.71 13.26
CA GLY A 26 -10.88 -9.87 14.16
C GLY A 26 -10.08 -11.06 13.63
N ALA A 27 -9.94 -11.19 12.30
CA ALA A 27 -9.35 -12.37 11.67
C ALA A 27 -7.82 -12.45 11.81
N VAL A 28 -7.14 -11.30 11.97
CA VAL A 28 -5.68 -11.23 11.94
C VAL A 28 -5.04 -11.37 13.31
N GLU A 29 -3.83 -11.91 13.35
CA GLU A 29 -2.98 -11.95 14.55
C GLU A 29 -2.75 -10.53 15.10
N LYS A 30 -2.76 -10.39 16.44
CA LYS A 30 -2.51 -9.13 17.12
C LYS A 30 -1.60 -9.32 18.32
N ARG A 31 -0.86 -8.26 18.67
CA ARG A 31 -0.20 -8.09 19.95
C ARG A 31 -0.87 -6.92 20.68
N GLY A 32 -1.62 -7.24 21.74
CA GLY A 32 -2.60 -6.31 22.29
C GLY A 32 -3.61 -5.91 21.21
N ASP A 33 -3.77 -4.61 20.98
CA ASP A 33 -4.69 -4.08 19.97
C ASP A 33 -4.06 -3.92 18.57
N ARG A 34 -2.76 -4.20 18.43
CA ARG A 34 -2.00 -3.88 17.21
C ARG A 34 -1.86 -5.12 16.32
N PRO A 35 -2.17 -5.03 15.01
CA PRO A 35 -2.06 -6.16 14.10
C PRO A 35 -0.59 -6.53 13.89
N VAL A 36 -0.32 -7.82 13.78
CA VAL A 36 0.98 -8.34 13.34
C VAL A 36 0.94 -8.45 11.82
N ILE A 37 1.95 -7.91 11.16
CA ILE A 37 2.07 -7.86 9.70
C ILE A 37 3.44 -8.45 9.34
N TYR A 38 3.46 -9.35 8.37
CA TYR A 38 4.65 -10.07 7.95
C TYR A 38 5.20 -9.45 6.66
N SER A 39 6.38 -8.85 6.72
CA SER A 39 7.05 -8.23 5.55
C SER A 39 7.84 -9.28 4.78
N ALA A 40 7.71 -9.30 3.46
CA ALA A 40 8.48 -10.19 2.61
C ALA A 40 9.96 -9.77 2.57
N VAL A 41 10.86 -10.76 2.61
CA VAL A 41 12.31 -10.53 2.51
C VAL A 41 12.66 -10.13 1.08
N GLY A 42 13.32 -8.98 0.90
CA GLY A 42 13.76 -8.49 -0.42
C GLY A 42 12.62 -7.97 -1.31
N SER A 43 11.40 -7.85 -0.78
CA SER A 43 10.20 -7.40 -1.47
C SER A 43 9.50 -6.31 -0.63
N HIS A 44 8.46 -5.68 -1.19
CA HIS A 44 7.61 -4.72 -0.48
C HIS A 44 6.26 -5.31 -0.04
N ALA A 45 5.98 -6.57 -0.38
CA ALA A 45 4.71 -7.18 -0.07
C ALA A 45 4.59 -7.44 1.44
N MET A 46 3.35 -7.32 1.91
CA MET A 46 3.00 -7.52 3.32
C MET A 46 1.92 -8.58 3.39
N TYR A 47 2.01 -9.48 4.35
CA TYR A 47 1.13 -10.65 4.50
C TYR A 47 0.53 -10.75 5.90
N ALA A 48 -0.60 -11.45 6.00
CA ALA A 48 -1.27 -11.76 7.26
C ALA A 48 -0.65 -12.98 7.97
N LEU A 49 0.14 -13.79 7.25
CA LEU A 49 0.73 -15.04 7.71
C LEU A 49 2.23 -15.08 7.40
N PRO A 50 3.04 -15.75 8.25
CA PRO A 50 4.39 -16.12 7.90
C PRO A 50 4.38 -17.28 6.89
N GLY A 51 5.53 -17.53 6.25
CA GLY A 51 5.74 -18.64 5.34
C GLY A 51 5.99 -18.20 3.91
N GLU A 52 5.75 -19.14 3.00
CA GLU A 52 5.93 -18.96 1.56
C GLU A 52 4.63 -18.48 0.91
N HIS A 53 4.74 -17.45 0.08
CA HIS A 53 3.64 -16.84 -0.64
C HIS A 53 3.92 -16.83 -2.15
N PRO A 54 3.60 -17.93 -2.86
CA PRO A 54 3.72 -18.00 -4.31
C PRO A 54 2.92 -16.91 -5.03
N TYR A 55 3.48 -16.36 -6.11
CA TYR A 55 2.75 -15.43 -6.97
C TYR A 55 3.27 -15.45 -8.41
N ILE A 56 2.37 -15.17 -9.37
CA ILE A 56 2.61 -14.99 -10.82
C ILE A 56 3.15 -16.23 -11.56
N LEU A 57 4.25 -16.85 -11.12
CA LEU A 57 4.87 -17.99 -11.81
C LEU A 57 4.33 -19.34 -11.32
N PRO A 58 4.19 -20.33 -12.23
CA PRO A 58 3.70 -21.66 -11.88
C PRO A 58 4.64 -22.37 -10.91
N PHE A 59 4.12 -23.38 -10.22
CA PHE A 59 4.86 -24.24 -9.28
C PHE A 59 5.52 -23.50 -8.10
N GLY A 60 5.15 -22.24 -7.85
CA GLY A 60 5.74 -21.44 -6.78
C GLY A 60 7.21 -21.12 -6.99
N MET A 61 7.66 -21.05 -8.25
CA MET A 61 9.03 -20.67 -8.59
C MET A 61 9.36 -19.23 -8.19
N LEU A 62 8.36 -18.34 -8.26
CA LEU A 62 8.44 -17.00 -7.72
C LEU A 62 7.50 -16.93 -6.53
N LYS A 63 8.09 -16.61 -5.37
CA LYS A 63 7.38 -16.54 -4.11
C LYS A 63 8.06 -15.54 -3.21
N ASP A 64 7.24 -14.88 -2.41
CA ASP A 64 7.73 -14.12 -1.29
C ASP A 64 7.90 -15.06 -0.09
N VAL A 65 8.85 -14.73 0.77
CA VAL A 65 9.12 -15.45 2.01
C VAL A 65 9.01 -14.47 3.16
N THR A 66 8.26 -14.88 4.17
CA THR A 66 8.03 -14.13 5.39
C THR A 66 8.25 -15.04 6.59
N ASP A 67 8.67 -14.47 7.71
CA ASP A 67 8.76 -15.20 8.97
C ASP A 67 8.44 -14.28 10.16
N LYS A 68 8.37 -14.86 11.36
CA LYS A 68 8.08 -14.09 12.58
C LYS A 68 9.18 -13.11 12.96
N GLY A 69 10.43 -13.45 12.61
CA GLY A 69 11.62 -12.63 12.79
C GLY A 69 11.72 -11.86 14.11
N PRO A 70 12.57 -10.84 14.12
CA PRO A 70 12.50 -9.77 15.11
C PRO A 70 11.27 -8.89 14.88
N LEU A 71 10.62 -8.48 15.96
CA LEU A 71 9.52 -7.51 15.88
C LEU A 71 10.07 -6.12 15.58
N TRP A 72 9.65 -5.53 14.47
CA TRP A 72 9.84 -4.11 14.19
C TRP A 72 8.56 -3.35 14.51
N ASP A 73 8.63 -2.38 15.42
CA ASP A 73 7.53 -1.49 15.73
C ASP A 73 7.65 -0.17 14.93
N PRO A 74 6.87 0.00 13.85
CA PRO A 74 6.95 1.19 13.02
C PRO A 74 6.45 2.45 13.74
N ALA A 75 5.69 2.35 14.84
CA ALA A 75 5.23 3.52 15.59
C ALA A 75 6.35 4.23 16.37
N LEU A 76 7.51 3.59 16.52
CA LEU A 76 8.69 4.18 17.16
C LEU A 76 9.60 4.92 16.17
N ASN A 77 9.39 4.74 14.86
CA ASN A 77 10.20 5.39 13.83
C ASN A 77 9.43 5.50 12.51
N ASN A 78 8.51 6.46 12.45
CA ASN A 78 7.74 6.77 11.24
C ASN A 78 7.60 8.27 11.00
N TYR A 79 7.42 8.61 9.73
CA TYR A 79 6.79 9.87 9.34
C TYR A 79 5.30 9.62 9.12
N ALA A 80 4.46 10.34 9.86
CA ALA A 80 3.02 10.29 9.70
C ALA A 80 2.51 11.57 9.03
N TYR A 81 1.41 11.42 8.29
CA TYR A 81 0.77 12.50 7.54
C TYR A 81 -0.75 12.32 7.61
N HIS A 82 -1.47 13.45 7.62
CA HIS A 82 -2.91 13.48 7.41
C HIS A 82 -3.18 13.92 5.98
N TYR A 83 -3.94 13.09 5.26
CA TYR A 83 -4.36 13.36 3.89
C TYR A 83 -5.86 13.59 3.84
N ASP A 84 -6.26 14.76 3.35
CA ASP A 84 -7.65 15.09 3.05
C ASP A 84 -7.87 15.02 1.53
N TYR A 85 -8.49 13.92 1.09
CA TYR A 85 -8.75 13.68 -0.33
C TYR A 85 -9.81 14.64 -0.91
N THR A 86 -10.63 15.27 -0.07
CA THR A 86 -11.64 16.24 -0.54
C THR A 86 -11.01 17.56 -0.98
N ARG A 87 -9.77 17.83 -0.53
CA ARG A 87 -9.00 19.03 -0.89
C ARG A 87 -8.02 18.81 -2.04
N SER A 88 -7.80 17.57 -2.47
CA SER A 88 -6.74 17.27 -3.44
C SER A 88 -7.12 17.51 -4.91
N GLU A 89 -8.36 17.93 -5.15
CA GLU A 89 -8.96 18.17 -6.48
C GLU A 89 -9.35 19.65 -6.65
N PRO A 90 -8.68 20.40 -7.54
CA PRO A 90 -9.24 21.61 -8.12
C PRO A 90 -9.68 21.34 -9.55
N GLU A 91 -10.55 20.36 -9.80
CA GLU A 91 -11.21 20.23 -11.09
C GLU A 91 -12.72 20.01 -10.89
N GLN A 92 -13.51 21.05 -11.19
CA GLN A 92 -14.95 21.04 -11.53
C GLN A 92 -15.99 21.56 -10.53
N ALA A 93 -15.63 22.06 -9.34
CA ALA A 93 -16.58 22.86 -8.54
C ALA A 93 -16.34 24.36 -8.75
N LYS A 94 -17.12 24.96 -9.67
CA LYS A 94 -17.25 26.41 -9.83
C LYS A 94 -18.13 26.97 -8.70
N ASP A 95 -17.61 26.99 -7.47
CA ASP A 95 -18.28 27.71 -6.38
C ASP A 95 -17.36 28.84 -5.88
N PRO A 96 -17.67 30.11 -6.19
CA PRO A 96 -16.81 31.25 -5.88
C PRO A 96 -16.74 31.61 -4.39
N GLU A 97 -17.61 31.06 -3.52
CA GLU A 97 -17.52 31.26 -2.07
C GLU A 97 -16.49 30.33 -1.38
N ALA A 98 -15.98 29.30 -2.07
CA ALA A 98 -15.01 28.35 -1.54
C ALA A 98 -13.54 28.81 -1.63
N ASP A 99 -13.27 30.06 -2.05
CA ASP A 99 -11.90 30.54 -2.33
C ASP A 99 -11.06 30.82 -1.08
N ALA A 100 -11.68 31.11 0.07
CA ALA A 100 -10.94 31.37 1.32
C ALA A 100 -10.47 30.08 2.06
N LEU A 101 -11.02 28.91 1.74
CA LEU A 101 -10.61 27.61 2.31
C LEU A 101 -9.64 26.81 1.41
N ARG A 102 -9.34 27.31 0.21
CA ARG A 102 -8.59 26.60 -0.83
C ARG A 102 -7.07 26.52 -0.62
N ASP A 103 -6.50 27.38 0.22
CA ASP A 103 -5.04 27.40 0.44
C ASP A 103 -4.54 26.32 1.41
N ALA A 104 -5.43 25.60 2.08
CA ALA A 104 -5.02 24.56 3.02
C ALA A 104 -4.50 23.32 2.23
N PRO A 105 -3.27 22.84 2.49
CA PRO A 105 -2.69 21.73 1.74
C PRO A 105 -3.48 20.43 1.99
N SER A 106 -3.67 19.64 0.93
CA SER A 106 -4.34 18.33 1.02
C SER A 106 -3.56 17.29 1.82
N LEU A 107 -2.25 17.47 1.98
CA LEU A 107 -1.40 16.64 2.84
C LEU A 107 -0.70 17.52 3.86
N VAL A 108 -0.85 17.19 5.15
CA VAL A 108 -0.13 17.85 6.26
C VAL A 108 0.65 16.82 7.07
N PRO A 109 1.84 17.16 7.59
CA PRO A 109 2.55 16.29 8.53
C PRO A 109 1.76 16.10 9.82
N ALA A 110 1.90 14.93 10.44
CA ALA A 110 1.32 14.72 11.77
C ALA A 110 2.06 15.53 12.84
N ALA A 111 1.40 15.74 13.99
CA ALA A 111 1.95 16.52 15.10
C ALA A 111 3.27 15.93 15.65
N SER A 112 3.52 14.64 15.48
CA SER A 112 4.76 13.98 15.87
C SER A 112 5.96 14.31 14.97
N ASN A 113 5.74 14.89 13.79
CA ASN A 113 6.78 15.19 12.80
C ASN A 113 6.43 16.45 11.98
N PRO A 114 6.21 17.60 12.63
CA PRO A 114 5.61 18.79 12.01
C PRO A 114 6.44 19.41 10.89
N SER A 115 7.75 19.17 10.87
CA SER A 115 8.68 19.67 9.84
C SER A 115 8.87 18.72 8.66
N ALA A 116 8.19 17.56 8.63
CA ALA A 116 8.38 16.59 7.56
C ALA A 116 7.90 17.16 6.19
N PRO A 117 8.65 16.95 5.10
CA PRO A 117 8.28 17.49 3.80
C PRO A 117 7.02 16.80 3.25
N THR A 118 6.23 17.52 2.46
CA THR A 118 5.00 17.03 1.80
C THR A 118 5.08 17.06 0.27
N SER A 119 6.06 17.77 -0.31
CA SER A 119 6.18 17.96 -1.76
C SER A 119 6.31 16.66 -2.55
N TRP A 120 6.97 15.65 -1.99
CA TRP A 120 7.12 14.32 -2.59
C TRP A 120 5.78 13.69 -2.95
N PHE A 121 4.72 13.93 -2.16
CA PHE A 121 3.39 13.36 -2.41
C PHE A 121 2.75 13.92 -3.69
N HIS A 122 3.15 15.12 -4.11
CA HIS A 122 2.61 15.80 -5.27
C HIS A 122 3.41 15.55 -6.56
N TYR A 123 4.54 14.84 -6.48
CA TYR A 123 5.31 14.46 -7.65
C TYR A 123 4.48 13.54 -8.57
N LYS A 124 4.26 13.98 -9.82
CA LYS A 124 3.41 13.30 -10.79
C LYS A 124 4.13 12.27 -11.68
N GLY A 125 5.46 12.22 -11.62
CA GLY A 125 6.26 11.29 -12.41
C GLY A 125 6.38 9.89 -11.78
N GLY A 126 7.09 9.01 -12.49
CA GLY A 126 7.46 7.69 -12.01
C GLY A 126 8.60 7.73 -10.99
N TRP A 127 8.54 6.88 -9.97
CA TRP A 127 9.57 6.73 -8.96
C TRP A 127 10.55 5.64 -9.37
N GLY A 128 11.74 6.03 -9.81
CA GLY A 128 12.77 5.11 -10.32
C GLY A 128 13.00 5.30 -11.82
N ASP A 129 13.71 4.35 -12.42
CA ASP A 129 14.08 4.40 -13.84
C ASP A 129 12.94 3.96 -14.76
N GLU A 130 13.07 4.27 -16.05
CA GLU A 130 12.27 3.64 -17.11
C GLU A 130 12.81 2.24 -17.43
N VAL A 131 11.94 1.36 -17.95
CA VAL A 131 12.33 0.04 -18.43
C VAL A 131 13.51 0.11 -19.41
N TYR A 132 14.51 -0.73 -19.20
CA TYR A 132 15.66 -0.83 -20.10
C TYR A 132 15.30 -1.66 -21.35
N ALA A 133 15.88 -1.30 -22.49
CA ALA A 133 15.77 -2.11 -23.70
C ALA A 133 16.41 -3.49 -23.48
N LEU A 134 15.89 -4.54 -24.15
CA LEU A 134 16.44 -5.90 -24.04
C LEU A 134 17.87 -6.05 -24.58
N ALA A 135 18.38 -5.05 -25.32
CA ALA A 135 19.77 -5.01 -25.75
C ALA A 135 20.73 -4.50 -24.65
N ASP A 136 20.21 -3.89 -23.58
CA ASP A 136 21.04 -3.49 -22.43
C ASP A 136 21.53 -4.76 -21.70
N PRO A 137 22.84 -4.93 -21.47
CA PRO A 137 23.40 -6.13 -20.85
C PRO A 137 22.92 -6.36 -19.40
N ARG A 138 22.40 -5.34 -18.73
CA ARG A 138 21.82 -5.46 -17.38
C ARG A 138 20.38 -5.95 -17.41
N GLN A 139 19.72 -5.89 -18.57
CA GLN A 139 18.34 -6.27 -18.72
C GLN A 139 18.19 -7.71 -19.19
N TRP A 140 17.26 -8.42 -18.58
CA TRP A 140 16.84 -9.76 -19.02
C TRP A 140 15.35 -9.97 -18.78
N ARG A 141 14.79 -10.99 -19.43
CA ARG A 141 13.38 -11.35 -19.35
C ARG A 141 13.23 -12.84 -19.11
N LEU A 142 12.47 -13.22 -18.09
CA LEU A 142 12.18 -14.60 -17.74
C LEU A 142 10.68 -14.78 -17.55
N PHE A 143 10.07 -15.75 -18.24
CA PHE A 143 8.61 -15.99 -18.21
C PHE A 143 7.74 -14.73 -18.42
N GLY A 144 8.18 -13.83 -19.31
CA GLY A 144 7.49 -12.56 -19.58
C GLY A 144 7.71 -11.46 -18.54
N GLN A 145 8.39 -11.75 -17.43
CA GLN A 145 8.77 -10.78 -16.39
C GLN A 145 10.12 -10.15 -16.73
N TYR A 146 10.20 -8.83 -16.61
CA TYR A 146 11.39 -8.02 -16.89
C TYR A 146 12.18 -7.81 -15.59
N HIS A 147 13.51 -7.84 -15.65
CA HIS A 147 14.36 -7.57 -14.48
C HIS A 147 14.22 -6.14 -13.97
N TYR A 148 14.42 -5.15 -14.85
CA TYR A 148 14.07 -3.75 -14.60
C TYR A 148 12.77 -3.39 -15.31
N VAL A 149 11.87 -2.70 -14.60
CA VAL A 149 10.59 -2.19 -15.09
C VAL A 149 10.47 -0.70 -14.77
N THR A 150 9.61 0.00 -15.51
CA THR A 150 9.34 1.41 -15.24
C THR A 150 8.82 1.62 -13.82
N GLY A 151 9.42 2.57 -13.11
CA GLY A 151 9.06 2.95 -11.76
C GLY A 151 7.57 3.31 -11.59
N PRO A 152 6.95 3.00 -10.43
CA PRO A 152 5.54 3.27 -10.22
C PRO A 152 5.25 4.76 -10.02
N ASN A 153 4.01 5.16 -10.27
CA ASN A 153 3.52 6.47 -9.81
C ASN A 153 3.42 6.52 -8.28
N GLY A 154 3.52 7.74 -7.74
CA GLY A 154 3.52 8.00 -6.29
C GLY A 154 2.21 7.67 -5.56
N PRO A 155 2.20 7.72 -4.21
CA PRO A 155 1.06 7.31 -3.39
C PRO A 155 -0.25 8.04 -3.68
N LYS A 156 -0.19 9.31 -4.13
CA LYS A 156 -1.37 10.10 -4.52
C LYS A 156 -2.22 9.39 -5.58
N PHE A 157 -1.61 8.59 -6.47
CA PHE A 157 -2.28 7.88 -7.55
C PHE A 157 -2.76 6.47 -7.16
N LYS A 158 -2.66 6.09 -5.88
CA LYS A 158 -3.01 4.75 -5.38
C LYS A 158 -4.42 4.68 -4.78
N ARG A 159 -5.34 5.58 -5.17
CA ARG A 159 -6.75 5.62 -4.76
C ARG A 159 -6.89 5.56 -3.24
N LEU A 160 -6.29 6.54 -2.56
CA LEU A 160 -6.30 6.64 -1.10
C LEU A 160 -7.71 6.99 -0.55
N ASP A 161 -8.55 7.57 -1.40
CA ASP A 161 -9.96 7.94 -1.20
C ASP A 161 -10.96 6.78 -1.33
N ARG A 162 -10.49 5.57 -1.65
CA ARG A 162 -11.38 4.45 -1.98
C ARG A 162 -12.44 4.15 -0.90
N PRO A 163 -13.70 3.87 -1.29
CA PRO A 163 -14.80 3.60 -0.36
C PRO A 163 -14.82 2.17 0.19
N LYS A 164 -14.08 1.25 -0.44
CA LYS A 164 -13.93 -0.15 0.00
C LYS A 164 -12.53 -0.41 0.54
N LEU A 165 -12.41 -1.43 1.38
CA LEU A 165 -11.11 -1.87 1.92
C LEU A 165 -10.16 -2.34 0.79
N CYS A 166 -10.70 -3.11 -0.15
CA CYS A 166 -9.97 -3.56 -1.34
C CYS A 166 -9.85 -2.46 -2.40
N GLY A 167 -8.78 -2.52 -3.20
CA GLY A 167 -8.63 -1.67 -4.39
C GLY A 167 -9.51 -2.08 -5.57
N LYS A 168 -10.05 -3.30 -5.63
CA LYS A 168 -10.85 -3.79 -6.77
C LYS A 168 -12.36 -3.64 -6.51
N PRO A 169 -13.21 -3.53 -7.56
CA PRO A 169 -14.67 -3.41 -7.39
C PRO A 169 -15.29 -4.57 -6.61
N LYS A 170 -14.86 -5.80 -6.91
CA LYS A 170 -15.15 -7.01 -6.12
C LYS A 170 -14.17 -7.04 -4.95
N CYS A 171 -14.72 -7.03 -3.74
CA CYS A 171 -13.95 -7.07 -2.50
C CYS A 171 -14.39 -8.27 -1.67
N ARG A 172 -13.53 -9.28 -1.58
CA ARG A 172 -13.69 -10.44 -0.70
C ARG A 172 -12.97 -10.12 0.60
N ILE A 173 -13.71 -10.12 1.71
CA ILE A 173 -13.15 -9.95 3.06
C ILE A 173 -13.08 -11.33 3.71
N LEU A 174 -11.90 -11.69 4.17
CA LEU A 174 -11.63 -12.93 4.89
C LEU A 174 -11.90 -12.72 6.39
N TYR A 175 -12.63 -13.64 7.00
CA TYR A 175 -13.00 -13.59 8.43
C TYR A 175 -12.14 -14.52 9.30
N GLU A 176 -11.26 -15.28 8.67
CA GLU A 176 -10.25 -16.14 9.27
C GLU A 176 -8.98 -16.10 8.41
N LEU A 177 -7.86 -16.53 8.98
CA LEU A 177 -6.61 -16.68 8.24
C LEU A 177 -6.76 -17.80 7.21
N ASP A 178 -6.33 -17.55 5.97
CA ASP A 178 -6.39 -18.51 4.87
C ASP A 178 -4.97 -18.83 4.37
N PRO A 179 -4.30 -19.86 4.92
CA PRO A 179 -2.92 -20.20 4.55
C PRO A 179 -2.74 -20.65 3.10
N LYS A 180 -3.84 -20.95 2.39
CA LYS A 180 -3.81 -21.38 0.99
C LYS A 180 -4.37 -20.32 0.05
N GLY A 181 -4.91 -19.23 0.60
CA GLY A 181 -5.59 -18.20 -0.16
C GLY A 181 -4.59 -17.34 -0.90
N THR A 182 -4.79 -17.20 -2.21
CA THR A 182 -4.13 -16.19 -3.05
C THR A 182 -5.13 -15.11 -3.43
N TRP A 183 -4.65 -13.92 -3.81
CA TRP A 183 -5.53 -12.85 -4.31
C TRP A 183 -5.84 -12.96 -5.81
N TYR A 184 -5.11 -13.82 -6.53
CA TYR A 184 -5.27 -14.13 -7.94
C TYR A 184 -5.95 -15.47 -8.15
#